data_AF-A0A010SNS0-F1
#
_entry.id   AF-A0A010SNS0-F1
#
_cell.length_a   1.000
_cell.length_b   1.000
_cell.length_c   1.000
_cell.angle_alpha   90.00
_cell.angle_beta   90.00
_cell.angle_gamma   90.00
#
_symmetry.space_group_name_H-M   'P 1'
#
loop_
_entity.id
_entity.type
_entity.pdbx_description
1 polymer ?
#
loop_
_entity_poly.entity_id
_entity_poly.type
_entity_poly.pdbx_seq_one_letter_code
_entity_poly.pdbx_strand_id
1 'polypeptide(L)'
;MEIIKPDTENSEQQPSSSLVTMPKAMTVTGQSAGLNALSYVQTKVVPLRPEHLESNRIVAYNKNSNMGGAFDLLRTQVLKVMGENDWRTLAITSPTPDAGKTVLAINLAMSIAHHTTKTALLVDFDLRRPMVGACLGLPMEKSLNELLANEAELQEVLVNPTLPRFVVLPTREPIPLSTEVLSSPTVSHLITDLRERYDSRIVIFDLPPLLSSDDVITVLPKFDCVLLVVANGMNSKKEIEESLYHLGTANLIGTVLNKAEPPNRSYY
;
A
#
# COMPACT_ATOMS: atom_id res chain seq x y z
N MET A 1 -0.86 -79.69 -20.84
CA MET A 1 0.25 -80.59 -20.46
C MET A 1 1.49 -79.74 -20.40
N GLU A 2 1.89 -79.33 -19.20
CA GLU A 2 2.95 -79.99 -18.42
C GLU A 2 4.35 -79.50 -18.88
N ILE A 3 5.36 -79.19 -18.07
CA ILE A 3 5.61 -79.03 -16.63
C ILE A 3 7.13 -78.66 -16.54
N ILE A 4 7.52 -77.71 -15.66
CA ILE A 4 8.70 -77.72 -14.73
C ILE A 4 10.15 -77.83 -15.32
N LYS A 5 10.97 -76.75 -15.31
CA LYS A 5 12.12 -76.35 -14.39
C LYS A 5 13.43 -77.18 -14.55
N PRO A 6 14.58 -76.89 -13.86
CA PRO A 6 15.34 -75.67 -13.50
C PRO A 6 16.89 -75.84 -13.77
N ASP A 7 17.74 -75.09 -13.03
CA ASP A 7 19.19 -75.24 -12.74
C ASP A 7 20.10 -74.20 -13.45
N THR A 8 21.07 -73.50 -12.84
CA THR A 8 21.84 -73.72 -11.60
C THR A 8 22.49 -72.41 -11.11
N GLU A 9 22.77 -72.33 -9.81
CA GLU A 9 23.60 -71.34 -9.08
C GLU A 9 25.08 -71.35 -9.54
N ASN A 10 25.82 -70.22 -9.47
CA ASN A 10 26.66 -69.88 -8.30
C ASN A 10 27.63 -68.68 -8.49
N SER A 11 27.73 -67.92 -7.38
CA SER A 11 28.90 -67.22 -6.79
C SER A 11 29.70 -66.08 -7.49
N GLU A 12 29.67 -64.94 -6.79
CA GLU A 12 30.80 -64.07 -6.37
C GLU A 12 31.46 -63.08 -7.36
N GLN A 13 31.19 -61.77 -7.15
CA GLN A 13 32.15 -60.79 -6.60
C GLN A 13 31.60 -59.35 -6.71
N GLN A 14 31.48 -58.67 -5.56
CA GLN A 14 31.39 -57.20 -5.49
C GLN A 14 32.77 -56.57 -5.75
N PRO A 15 32.81 -55.32 -6.22
CA PRO A 15 33.15 -54.28 -5.24
C PRO A 15 32.29 -53.01 -5.34
N SER A 16 31.91 -52.53 -4.17
CA SER A 16 31.78 -51.13 -3.73
C SER A 16 31.81 -49.99 -4.78
N SER A 17 30.75 -49.18 -4.82
CA SER A 17 30.88 -47.72 -4.66
C SER A 17 29.52 -47.02 -4.44
N SER A 18 29.33 -46.60 -3.19
CA SER A 18 28.93 -45.25 -2.80
C SER A 18 27.58 -44.69 -3.28
N LEU A 19 26.63 -44.72 -2.34
CA LEU A 19 25.48 -43.82 -2.21
C LEU A 19 25.90 -42.35 -2.41
N VAL A 20 25.48 -41.72 -3.51
CA VAL A 20 25.52 -40.26 -3.63
C VAL A 20 24.28 -39.70 -2.95
N THR A 21 24.46 -39.37 -1.67
CA THR A 21 23.53 -38.56 -0.89
C THR A 21 23.72 -37.11 -1.31
N MET A 22 22.65 -36.45 -1.76
CA MET A 22 22.68 -35.02 -2.10
C MET A 22 23.09 -34.19 -0.87
N PRO A 23 23.94 -33.16 -1.02
CA PRO A 23 24.40 -32.38 0.11
C PRO A 23 23.25 -31.52 0.67
N LYS A 24 22.98 -31.68 1.97
CA LYS A 24 22.24 -30.72 2.79
C LYS A 24 22.92 -29.36 2.66
N ALA A 25 22.16 -28.35 2.28
CA ALA A 25 22.63 -26.96 2.23
C ALA A 25 23.21 -26.55 3.59
N MET A 26 24.49 -26.16 3.58
CA MET A 26 25.18 -25.57 4.72
C MET A 26 24.56 -24.22 5.06
N THR A 27 24.06 -24.11 6.29
CA THR A 27 23.82 -22.85 7.00
C THR A 27 25.12 -22.05 7.08
N VAL A 28 25.16 -20.91 6.39
CA VAL A 28 26.18 -19.88 6.61
C VAL A 28 25.72 -19.04 7.81
N THR A 29 26.28 -19.36 8.98
CA THR A 29 26.23 -18.50 10.16
C THR A 29 27.20 -17.34 9.99
N GLY A 30 26.66 -16.15 9.73
CA GLY A 30 27.39 -14.88 9.80
C GLY A 30 26.49 -13.85 10.49
N GLN A 31 26.77 -13.60 11.77
CA GLN A 31 26.08 -12.61 12.58
C GLN A 31 26.44 -11.19 12.10
N SER A 32 25.42 -10.39 11.75
CA SER A 32 25.40 -8.97 12.07
C SER A 32 24.03 -8.65 12.66
N ALA A 33 23.99 -8.51 13.98
CA ALA A 33 22.79 -8.13 14.71
C ALA A 33 22.35 -6.71 14.30
N GLY A 34 21.16 -6.61 13.71
CA GLY A 34 20.54 -5.34 13.32
C GLY A 34 19.07 -5.54 12.96
N LEU A 35 18.19 -5.33 13.95
CA LEU A 35 16.74 -5.11 13.87
C LEU A 35 15.91 -6.06 12.98
N ASN A 36 15.32 -7.07 13.64
CA ASN A 36 14.11 -7.85 13.30
C ASN A 36 13.63 -7.80 11.85
N ALA A 37 13.85 -8.90 11.14
CA ALA A 37 13.08 -9.27 9.97
C ALA A 37 11.58 -9.25 10.32
N LEU A 38 10.83 -8.30 9.77
CA LEU A 38 9.37 -8.31 9.83
C LEU A 38 8.90 -9.58 9.11
N SER A 39 8.51 -10.60 9.89
CA SER A 39 7.91 -11.81 9.36
C SER A 39 6.46 -11.52 9.02
N TYR A 40 6.14 -11.39 7.73
CA TYR A 40 4.76 -11.35 7.26
C TYR A 40 4.21 -12.78 7.29
N VAL A 41 3.70 -13.22 8.44
CA VAL A 41 3.26 -14.63 8.62
C VAL A 41 1.97 -14.93 7.84
N GLN A 42 1.15 -13.93 7.52
CA GLN A 42 -0.17 -14.11 6.89
C GLN A 42 -0.46 -13.16 5.71
N THR A 43 0.37 -12.13 5.48
CA THR A 43 0.12 -11.15 4.42
C THR A 43 0.61 -11.67 3.07
N LYS A 44 -0.25 -11.62 2.03
CA LYS A 44 0.13 -12.02 0.67
C LYS A 44 1.26 -11.13 0.16
N VAL A 45 2.39 -11.73 -0.22
CA VAL A 45 3.53 -11.00 -0.80
C VAL A 45 3.44 -11.04 -2.32
N VAL A 46 3.43 -9.87 -2.96
CA VAL A 46 3.32 -9.74 -4.42
C VAL A 46 4.51 -8.94 -4.96
N PRO A 47 5.33 -9.50 -5.86
CA PRO A 47 6.39 -8.74 -6.50
C PRO A 47 5.80 -7.68 -7.44
N LEU A 48 6.28 -6.45 -7.31
CA LEU A 48 5.91 -5.36 -8.23
C LEU A 48 6.73 -5.41 -9.52
N ARG A 49 6.13 -4.97 -10.63
CA ARG A 49 6.79 -4.85 -11.94
C ARG A 49 7.25 -3.40 -12.16
N PRO A 50 8.56 -3.10 -12.21
CA PRO A 50 9.05 -1.72 -12.32
C PRO A 50 8.46 -0.93 -13.51
N GLU A 51 8.39 -1.54 -14.69
CA GLU A 51 7.82 -0.91 -15.89
C GLU A 51 6.36 -0.47 -15.69
N HIS A 52 5.56 -1.30 -15.00
CA HIS A 52 4.17 -0.99 -14.66
C HIS A 52 4.09 0.21 -13.72
N LEU A 53 4.93 0.23 -12.68
CA LEU A 53 5.00 1.33 -11.71
C LEU A 53 5.38 2.65 -12.39
N GLU A 54 6.39 2.63 -13.24
CA GLU A 54 6.88 3.82 -13.96
C GLU A 54 5.83 4.38 -14.92
N SER A 55 5.13 3.51 -15.65
CA SER A 55 4.01 3.90 -16.52
C SER A 55 2.86 4.57 -15.73
N ASN A 56 2.69 4.20 -14.47
CA ASN A 56 1.71 4.77 -13.54
C ASN A 56 2.28 5.90 -12.66
N ARG A 57 3.49 6.40 -12.96
CA ARG A 57 4.17 7.48 -12.19
C ARG A 57 4.40 7.13 -10.70
N ILE A 58 4.53 5.84 -10.39
CA ILE A 58 4.98 5.37 -9.09
C ILE A 58 6.50 5.31 -9.13
N VAL A 59 7.15 6.24 -8.43
CA VAL A 59 8.60 6.48 -8.46
C VAL A 59 9.28 6.25 -7.12
N ALA A 60 8.52 6.28 -6.01
CA ALA A 60 9.03 6.07 -4.66
C ALA A 60 9.27 4.58 -4.32
N TYR A 61 8.99 3.65 -5.25
CA TYR A 61 9.25 2.22 -5.06
C TYR A 61 10.74 1.91 -4.93
N ASN A 62 11.61 2.77 -5.48
CA ASN A 62 13.06 2.69 -5.37
C ASN A 62 13.61 3.94 -4.67
N LYS A 63 14.24 3.76 -3.50
CA LYS A 63 14.83 4.85 -2.69
C LYS A 63 15.92 5.64 -3.44
N ASN A 64 16.56 5.03 -4.44
CA ASN A 64 17.63 5.65 -5.20
C ASN A 64 17.14 6.40 -6.45
N SER A 65 15.83 6.52 -6.66
CA SER A 65 15.29 7.23 -7.82
C SER A 65 15.45 8.75 -7.64
N ASN A 66 16.03 9.43 -8.63
CA ASN A 66 16.15 10.89 -8.64
C ASN A 66 14.79 11.60 -8.63
N MET A 67 13.70 10.89 -8.96
CA MET A 67 12.33 11.40 -8.99
C MET A 67 11.61 11.29 -7.62
N GLY A 68 12.16 10.55 -6.65
CA GLY A 68 11.57 10.36 -5.33
C GLY A 68 11.72 11.54 -4.37
N GLY A 69 12.63 12.49 -4.65
CA GLY A 69 12.99 13.57 -3.73
C GLY A 69 11.81 14.45 -3.28
N ALA A 70 10.85 14.73 -4.16
CA ALA A 70 9.66 15.50 -3.81
C ALA A 70 8.75 14.76 -2.81
N PHE A 71 8.60 13.43 -2.97
CA PHE A 71 7.83 12.61 -2.04
C PHE A 71 8.55 12.42 -0.70
N ASP A 72 9.88 12.41 -0.71
CA ASP A 72 10.69 12.37 0.50
C ASP A 72 10.59 13.67 1.33
N LEU A 73 10.53 14.82 0.65
CA LEU A 73 10.23 16.10 1.29
C LEU A 73 8.81 16.10 1.86
N LEU A 74 7.82 15.69 1.07
CA LEU A 74 6.42 15.58 1.50
C LEU A 74 6.29 14.66 2.73
N ARG A 75 6.89 13.47 2.70
CA ARG A 75 6.97 12.55 3.84
C ARG A 75 7.50 13.25 5.07
N THR A 76 8.61 13.98 4.95
CA THR A 76 9.26 14.64 6.08
C THR A 76 8.33 15.67 6.72
N GLN A 77 7.65 16.48 5.90
CA GLN A 77 6.68 17.47 6.37
C GLN A 77 5.46 16.82 7.03
N VAL A 78 4.88 15.81 6.37
CA VAL A 78 3.72 15.08 6.86
C VAL A 78 4.02 14.38 8.19
N LEU A 79 5.10 13.59 8.26
CA LEU A 79 5.45 12.84 9.48
C LEU A 79 5.81 13.77 10.65
N LYS A 80 6.38 14.94 10.38
CA LYS A 80 6.66 15.94 11.42
C LYS A 80 5.36 16.41 12.07
N VAL A 81 4.41 16.92 11.28
CA VAL A 81 3.15 17.44 11.82
C VAL A 81 2.31 16.33 12.44
N MET A 82 2.26 15.14 11.82
CA MET A 82 1.56 14.00 12.42
C MET A 82 2.19 13.58 13.77
N GLY A 83 3.52 13.57 13.87
CA GLY A 83 4.22 13.22 15.11
C GLY A 83 3.99 14.24 16.24
N GLU A 84 3.92 15.53 15.90
CA GLU A 84 3.64 16.61 16.88
C GLU A 84 2.23 16.51 17.49
N ASN A 85 1.29 15.88 16.79
CA ASN A 85 -0.11 15.76 17.21
C ASN A 85 -0.53 14.32 17.57
N ASP A 86 0.41 13.36 17.59
CA ASP A 86 0.16 11.91 17.74
C ASP A 86 -0.89 11.36 16.76
N TRP A 87 -0.88 11.89 15.52
CA TRP A 87 -1.76 11.44 14.44
C TRP A 87 -1.19 10.22 13.74
N ARG A 88 -2.07 9.31 13.34
CA ARG A 88 -1.71 8.04 12.68
C ARG A 88 -2.51 7.78 11.41
N THR A 89 -3.62 8.47 11.19
CA THR A 89 -4.46 8.34 10.00
C THR A 89 -4.41 9.61 9.16
N LEU A 90 -4.14 9.44 7.86
CA LEU A 90 -4.06 10.53 6.88
C LEU A 90 -5.03 10.25 5.74
N ALA A 91 -6.04 11.10 5.60
CA ALA A 91 -6.91 11.12 4.43
C ALA A 91 -6.27 11.96 3.31
N ILE A 92 -6.31 11.46 2.08
CA ILE A 92 -5.86 12.18 0.89
C ILE A 92 -7.04 12.31 -0.06
N THR A 93 -7.37 13.54 -0.45
CA THR A 93 -8.48 13.84 -1.35
C THR A 93 -8.12 14.98 -2.31
N SER A 94 -9.00 15.33 -3.22
CA SER A 94 -8.87 16.44 -4.17
C SER A 94 -10.20 17.15 -4.37
N PRO A 95 -10.22 18.39 -4.89
CA PRO A 95 -11.47 19.07 -5.22
C PRO A 95 -12.28 18.28 -6.26
N THR A 96 -11.62 17.87 -7.35
CA THR A 96 -12.24 17.19 -8.50
C THR A 96 -11.46 15.93 -8.88
N PRO A 97 -12.05 15.04 -9.72
CA PRO A 97 -11.36 13.85 -10.24
C PRO A 97 -10.04 14.17 -10.96
N ASP A 98 -9.21 13.15 -11.14
CA ASP A 98 -7.99 13.19 -11.96
C ASP A 98 -6.89 14.17 -11.51
N ALA A 99 -6.99 14.71 -10.29
CA ALA A 99 -5.95 15.55 -9.69
C ALA A 99 -4.65 14.78 -9.34
N GLY A 100 -4.68 13.44 -9.42
CA GLY A 100 -3.55 12.55 -9.12
C GLY A 100 -3.38 12.20 -7.64
N LYS A 101 -4.44 12.32 -6.83
CA LYS A 101 -4.49 11.94 -5.42
C LYS A 101 -4.01 10.49 -5.15
N THR A 102 -4.44 9.53 -5.98
CA THR A 102 -4.09 8.11 -5.81
C THR A 102 -2.59 7.87 -6.04
N VAL A 103 -2.03 8.45 -7.10
CA VAL A 103 -0.59 8.38 -7.41
C VAL A 103 0.22 9.02 -6.29
N LEU A 104 -0.23 10.16 -5.77
CA LEU A 104 0.41 10.83 -4.64
C LEU A 104 0.34 9.98 -3.36
N ALA A 105 -0.82 9.39 -3.06
CA ALA A 105 -1.03 8.53 -1.90
C ALA A 105 -0.12 7.30 -1.93
N ILE A 106 0.00 6.63 -3.08
CA ILE A 106 0.91 5.49 -3.26
C ILE A 106 2.36 5.90 -3.03
N ASN A 107 2.82 6.95 -3.70
CA ASN A 107 4.21 7.38 -3.58
C ASN A 107 4.56 7.87 -2.18
N LEU A 108 3.65 8.60 -1.52
CA LEU A 108 3.81 9.03 -0.13
C LEU A 108 3.87 7.83 0.82
N ALA A 109 3.00 6.84 0.66
CA ALA A 109 2.99 5.64 1.49
C ALA A 109 4.29 4.83 1.33
N MET A 110 4.76 4.64 0.10
CA MET A 110 6.07 4.00 -0.17
C MET A 110 7.23 4.80 0.42
N SER A 111 7.20 6.13 0.30
CA SER A 111 8.20 7.00 0.90
C SER A 111 8.20 6.86 2.44
N ILE A 112 7.04 6.83 3.09
CA ILE A 112 6.90 6.59 4.54
C ILE A 112 7.46 5.21 4.91
N ALA A 113 7.22 4.16 4.13
CA ALA A 113 7.78 2.83 4.38
C ALA A 113 9.31 2.79 4.33
N HIS A 114 9.96 3.66 3.55
CA HIS A 114 11.42 3.84 3.57
C HIS A 114 11.95 4.47 4.87
N HIS A 115 11.08 5.07 5.69
CA HIS A 115 11.44 5.54 7.02
C HIS A 115 11.82 4.37 7.93
N THR A 116 12.81 4.56 8.81
CA THR A 116 13.36 3.46 9.63
C THR A 116 12.45 3.04 10.78
N THR A 117 11.65 3.96 11.31
CA THR A 117 10.84 3.74 12.52
C THR A 117 9.33 3.71 12.27
N LYS A 118 8.89 3.92 11.02
CA LYS A 118 7.46 3.96 10.67
C LYS A 118 7.13 2.89 9.65
N THR A 119 5.89 2.41 9.71
CA THR A 119 5.30 1.54 8.68
C THR A 119 4.15 2.26 8.00
N ALA A 120 3.87 1.92 6.75
CA ALA A 120 2.79 2.50 5.99
C ALA A 120 1.76 1.43 5.62
N LEU A 121 0.49 1.73 5.86
CA LEU A 121 -0.65 1.01 5.28
C LEU A 121 -1.38 1.96 4.35
N LEU A 122 -1.47 1.61 3.07
CA LEU A 122 -2.31 2.33 2.11
C LEU A 122 -3.64 1.63 1.95
N VAL A 123 -4.74 2.35 2.10
CA VAL A 123 -6.10 1.85 1.93
C VAL A 123 -6.74 2.54 0.72
N ASP A 124 -7.23 1.75 -0.23
CA ASP A 124 -8.01 2.26 -1.37
C ASP A 124 -9.45 2.52 -0.92
N PHE A 125 -9.72 3.76 -0.51
CA PHE A 125 -10.98 4.15 0.10
C PHE A 125 -11.85 4.99 -0.86
N ASP A 126 -11.43 5.11 -2.12
CA ASP A 126 -12.26 5.62 -3.21
C ASP A 126 -13.15 4.48 -3.70
N LEU A 127 -14.16 4.15 -2.90
CA LEU A 127 -15.06 3.01 -3.15
C LEU A 127 -15.85 3.16 -4.46
N ARG A 128 -15.85 4.35 -5.08
CA ARG A 128 -16.54 4.61 -6.35
C ARG A 128 -15.65 4.35 -7.56
N ARG A 129 -14.37 4.72 -7.46
CA ARG A 129 -13.37 4.55 -8.52
C ARG A 129 -12.05 4.06 -7.92
N PRO A 130 -12.01 2.82 -7.42
CA PRO A 130 -10.81 2.29 -6.80
C PRO A 130 -9.72 2.09 -7.86
N MET A 131 -8.51 2.57 -7.55
CA MET A 131 -7.41 2.64 -8.52
C MET A 131 -6.06 2.18 -7.97
N VAL A 132 -5.92 2.03 -6.64
CA VAL A 132 -4.63 1.70 -6.00
C VAL A 132 -4.10 0.36 -6.49
N GLY A 133 -4.96 -0.67 -6.47
CA GLY A 133 -4.57 -2.02 -6.89
C GLY A 133 -4.15 -2.07 -8.36
N ALA A 134 -4.85 -1.34 -9.23
CA ALA A 134 -4.52 -1.22 -10.65
C ALA A 134 -3.20 -0.46 -10.88
N CYS A 135 -2.98 0.67 -10.20
CA CYS A 135 -1.73 1.44 -10.30
C CYS A 135 -0.50 0.64 -9.84
N LEU A 136 -0.67 -0.26 -8.87
CA LEU A 136 0.39 -1.14 -8.38
C LEU A 136 0.50 -2.46 -9.17
N GLY A 137 -0.51 -2.83 -9.94
CA GLY A 137 -0.54 -4.10 -10.68
C GLY A 137 -0.70 -5.31 -9.75
N LEU A 138 -1.49 -5.18 -8.68
CA LEU A 138 -1.71 -6.25 -7.70
C LEU A 138 -2.75 -7.27 -8.20
N PRO A 139 -2.56 -8.58 -7.95
CA PRO A 139 -3.60 -9.59 -8.12
C PRO A 139 -4.61 -9.46 -6.97
N MET A 140 -5.76 -8.85 -7.24
CA MET A 140 -6.81 -8.55 -6.24
C MET A 140 -7.81 -9.70 -6.06
N GLU A 141 -7.36 -10.91 -5.74
CA GLU A 141 -8.27 -12.06 -5.51
C GLU A 141 -9.23 -11.83 -4.33
N LYS A 142 -8.70 -11.23 -3.25
CA LYS A 142 -9.45 -10.73 -2.10
C LYS A 142 -9.00 -9.29 -1.82
N SER A 143 -9.94 -8.45 -1.43
CA SER A 143 -9.79 -7.01 -1.32
C SER A 143 -10.75 -6.44 -0.28
N LEU A 144 -10.81 -5.11 -0.13
CA LEU A 144 -11.77 -4.45 0.74
C LEU A 144 -13.23 -4.86 0.45
N ASN A 145 -13.54 -5.23 -0.80
CA ASN A 145 -14.85 -5.74 -1.20
C ASN A 145 -15.27 -6.95 -0.34
N GLU A 146 -14.43 -7.99 -0.29
CA GLU A 146 -14.71 -9.22 0.45
C GLU A 146 -14.68 -8.98 1.97
N LEU A 147 -13.83 -8.07 2.45
CA LEU A 147 -13.81 -7.68 3.87
C LEU A 147 -15.13 -7.04 4.30
N LEU A 148 -15.65 -6.08 3.52
CA LEU A 148 -16.91 -5.38 3.85
C LEU A 148 -18.14 -6.28 3.68
N ALA A 149 -18.06 -7.31 2.84
CA ALA A 149 -19.08 -8.34 2.71
C ALA A 149 -19.04 -9.39 3.86
N ASN A 150 -18.06 -9.33 4.76
CA ASN A 150 -17.75 -10.37 5.76
C ASN A 150 -17.45 -11.74 5.13
N GLU A 151 -16.84 -11.75 3.95
CA GLU A 151 -16.43 -12.95 3.20
C GLU A 151 -14.92 -13.23 3.33
N ALA A 152 -14.18 -12.33 3.96
CA ALA A 152 -12.76 -12.47 4.24
C ALA A 152 -12.36 -11.75 5.54
N GLU A 153 -11.34 -12.29 6.21
CA GLU A 153 -10.69 -11.64 7.34
C GLU A 153 -9.72 -10.56 6.87
N LEU A 154 -9.45 -9.55 7.72
CA LEU A 154 -8.55 -8.44 7.37
C LEU A 154 -7.17 -8.93 6.88
N GLN A 155 -6.60 -9.93 7.53
CA GLN A 155 -5.28 -10.46 7.16
C GLN A 155 -5.23 -11.10 5.77
N GLU A 156 -6.36 -11.58 5.24
CA GLU A 156 -6.45 -12.22 3.93
C GLU A 156 -6.52 -11.22 2.77
N VAL A 157 -6.95 -9.98 3.06
CA VAL A 157 -7.11 -8.91 2.07
C VAL A 157 -5.92 -7.95 2.04
N LEU A 158 -5.01 -8.04 3.01
CA LEU A 158 -3.79 -7.24 3.06
C LEU A 158 -2.71 -7.81 2.12
N VAL A 159 -2.09 -6.93 1.35
CA VAL A 159 -1.03 -7.26 0.39
C VAL A 159 0.25 -6.50 0.73
N ASN A 160 1.37 -7.21 0.87
CA ASN A 160 2.71 -6.61 0.92
C ASN A 160 3.31 -6.65 -0.50
N PRO A 161 3.54 -5.50 -1.14
CA PRO A 161 4.03 -5.49 -2.51
C PRO A 161 5.57 -5.58 -2.58
N THR A 162 6.18 -6.51 -1.85
CA THR A 162 7.64 -6.72 -1.70
C THR A 162 8.45 -5.53 -1.19
N LEU A 163 7.81 -4.44 -0.77
CA LEU A 163 8.46 -3.31 -0.12
C LEU A 163 8.40 -3.51 1.41
N PRO A 164 9.55 -3.51 2.12
CA PRO A 164 9.57 -3.60 3.58
C PRO A 164 8.77 -2.47 4.22
N ARG A 165 8.04 -2.77 5.31
CA ARG A 165 7.21 -1.81 6.08
C ARG A 165 6.07 -1.17 5.28
N PHE A 166 5.72 -1.70 4.11
CA PHE A 166 4.60 -1.23 3.31
C PHE A 166 3.54 -2.33 3.15
N VAL A 167 2.28 -2.00 3.41
CA VAL A 167 1.14 -2.88 3.19
C VAL A 167 0.06 -2.09 2.47
N VAL A 168 -0.73 -2.78 1.65
CA VAL A 168 -1.85 -2.22 0.89
C VAL A 168 -3.11 -3.01 1.21
N LEU A 169 -4.21 -2.30 1.44
CA LEU A 169 -5.57 -2.82 1.42
C LEU A 169 -6.23 -2.30 0.14
N PRO A 170 -6.18 -3.05 -0.97
CA PRO A 170 -6.75 -2.63 -2.24
C PRO A 170 -8.28 -2.81 -2.23
N THR A 171 -8.95 -2.13 -3.15
CA THR A 171 -10.36 -2.33 -3.49
C THR A 171 -10.41 -2.79 -4.94
N ARG A 172 -11.06 -3.91 -5.23
CA ARG A 172 -11.04 -4.53 -6.57
C ARG A 172 -11.97 -3.83 -7.54
N GLU A 173 -13.17 -3.52 -7.08
CA GLU A 173 -14.25 -2.97 -7.91
C GLU A 173 -15.09 -1.98 -7.13
N PRO A 174 -15.82 -1.07 -7.81
CA PRO A 174 -16.69 -0.12 -7.15
C PRO A 174 -17.69 -0.82 -6.21
N ILE A 175 -17.84 -0.28 -4.99
CA ILE A 175 -18.77 -0.79 -3.99
C ILE A 175 -20.11 -0.06 -4.15
N PRO A 176 -21.22 -0.78 -4.38
CA PRO A 176 -22.56 -0.18 -4.40
C PRO A 176 -22.88 0.53 -3.09
N LEU A 177 -23.69 1.59 -3.14
CA LEU A 177 -24.10 2.34 -1.93
C LEU A 177 -22.87 2.79 -1.11
N SER A 178 -21.83 3.26 -1.79
CA SER A 178 -20.56 3.66 -1.18
C SER A 178 -20.74 4.69 -0.07
N THR A 179 -21.72 5.59 -0.21
CA THR A 179 -22.08 6.60 0.77
C THR A 179 -22.49 5.98 2.11
N GLU A 180 -23.41 5.03 2.06
CA GLU A 180 -23.95 4.31 3.21
C GLU A 180 -22.88 3.42 3.84
N VAL A 181 -22.05 2.79 3.01
CA VAL A 181 -20.91 1.99 3.48
C VAL A 181 -19.90 2.86 4.23
N LEU A 182 -19.49 4.00 3.67
CA LEU A 182 -18.53 4.93 4.28
C LEU A 182 -19.02 5.49 5.64
N SER A 183 -20.32 5.77 5.73
CA SER A 183 -20.94 6.25 6.97
C SER A 183 -21.21 5.14 8.00
N SER A 184 -21.16 3.86 7.60
CA SER A 184 -21.50 2.73 8.46
C SER A 184 -20.60 2.56 9.70
N PRO A 185 -21.13 1.92 10.78
CA PRO A 185 -20.33 1.51 11.93
C PRO A 185 -19.20 0.55 11.57
N THR A 186 -19.41 -0.34 10.59
CA THR A 186 -18.40 -1.29 10.11
C THR A 186 -17.15 -0.58 9.62
N VAL A 187 -17.30 0.46 8.80
CA VAL A 187 -16.18 1.28 8.34
C VAL A 187 -15.52 2.04 9.50
N SER A 188 -16.31 2.59 10.43
CA SER A 188 -15.74 3.27 11.61
C SER A 188 -14.84 2.32 12.41
N HIS A 189 -15.31 1.10 12.68
CA HIS A 189 -14.53 0.08 13.38
C HIS A 189 -13.29 -0.33 12.59
N LEU A 190 -13.38 -0.46 11.27
CA LEU A 190 -12.23 -0.75 10.41
C LEU A 190 -11.16 0.34 10.52
N ILE A 191 -11.53 1.62 10.41
CA ILE A 191 -10.57 2.73 10.54
C ILE A 191 -9.89 2.70 11.90
N THR A 192 -10.65 2.48 12.98
CA THR A 192 -10.11 2.37 14.35
C THR A 192 -9.18 1.16 14.49
N ASP A 193 -9.57 -0.04 14.02
CA ASP A 193 -8.72 -1.23 14.08
C ASP A 193 -7.40 -1.01 13.31
N LEU A 194 -7.46 -0.46 12.10
CA LEU A 194 -6.27 -0.18 11.30
C LEU A 194 -5.32 0.83 11.98
N ARG A 195 -5.87 1.82 12.68
CA ARG A 195 -5.13 2.84 13.44
C ARG A 195 -4.46 2.27 14.69
N GLU A 196 -5.17 1.45 15.47
CA GLU A 196 -4.74 1.00 16.79
C GLU A 196 -3.85 -0.26 16.75
N ARG A 197 -3.92 -1.05 15.67
CA ARG A 197 -3.24 -2.35 15.61
C ARG A 197 -1.71 -2.27 15.73
N TYR A 198 -1.08 -1.14 15.35
CA TYR A 198 0.37 -0.96 15.42
C TYR A 198 0.77 0.50 15.68
N ASP A 199 1.50 0.75 16.77
CA ASP A 199 1.89 2.11 17.16
C ASP A 199 2.75 2.87 16.13
N SER A 200 3.57 2.14 15.38
CA SER A 200 4.46 2.71 14.37
C SER A 200 3.81 2.89 13.00
N ARG A 201 2.54 2.49 12.84
CA ARG A 201 1.84 2.52 11.55
C ARG A 201 1.21 3.87 11.28
N ILE A 202 1.48 4.37 10.09
CA ILE A 202 0.73 5.45 9.45
C ILE A 202 -0.23 4.81 8.44
N VAL A 203 -1.52 5.08 8.58
CA VAL A 203 -2.56 4.61 7.66
C VAL A 203 -2.95 5.75 6.73
N ILE A 204 -2.71 5.56 5.44
CA ILE A 204 -3.06 6.52 4.38
C ILE A 204 -4.33 6.02 3.70
N PHE A 205 -5.35 6.86 3.62
CA PHE A 205 -6.61 6.57 2.93
C PHE A 205 -6.69 7.43 1.66
N ASP A 206 -6.74 6.79 0.49
CA ASP A 206 -7.09 7.48 -0.77
C ASP A 206 -8.61 7.64 -0.82
N LEU A 207 -9.13 8.85 -0.68
CA LEU A 207 -10.57 9.17 -0.68
C LEU A 207 -11.05 9.60 -2.06
N PRO A 208 -12.37 9.53 -2.36
CA PRO A 208 -12.93 10.18 -3.54
C PRO A 208 -12.69 11.70 -3.54
N PRO A 209 -12.85 12.39 -4.68
CA PRO A 209 -12.84 13.85 -4.74
C PRO A 209 -13.98 14.48 -3.93
N LEU A 210 -13.67 15.52 -3.14
CA LEU A 210 -14.60 16.20 -2.23
C LEU A 210 -15.85 16.72 -2.93
N LEU A 211 -15.72 17.39 -4.07
CA LEU A 211 -16.86 18.04 -4.74
C LEU A 211 -17.63 17.09 -5.66
N SER A 212 -17.23 15.81 -5.71
CA SER A 212 -17.92 14.80 -6.52
C SER A 212 -19.00 14.03 -5.75
N SER A 213 -18.98 14.09 -4.43
CA SER A 213 -19.94 13.43 -3.54
C SER A 213 -19.86 13.97 -2.13
N ASP A 214 -21.02 14.30 -1.54
CA ASP A 214 -21.14 14.81 -0.16
C ASP A 214 -20.62 13.82 0.91
N ASP A 215 -20.48 12.56 0.53
CA ASP A 215 -20.14 11.41 1.38
C ASP A 215 -18.76 11.52 2.02
N VAL A 216 -17.79 12.11 1.29
CA VAL A 216 -16.42 12.27 1.76
C VAL A 216 -16.40 13.14 3.02
N ILE A 217 -17.20 14.21 3.03
CA ILE A 217 -17.29 15.18 4.13
C ILE A 217 -17.73 14.48 5.43
N THR A 218 -18.66 13.54 5.33
CA THR A 218 -19.20 12.80 6.49
C THR A 218 -18.16 11.90 7.16
N VAL A 219 -17.20 11.39 6.40
CA VAL A 219 -16.13 10.52 6.94
C VAL A 219 -14.87 11.28 7.35
N LEU A 220 -14.69 12.54 6.95
CA LEU A 220 -13.52 13.35 7.32
C LEU A 220 -13.23 13.35 8.83
N PRO A 221 -14.23 13.50 9.74
CA PRO A 221 -13.97 13.51 11.18
C PRO A 221 -13.44 12.18 11.75
N LYS A 222 -13.49 11.09 10.97
CA LYS A 222 -12.96 9.77 11.36
C LYS A 222 -11.44 9.67 11.16
N PHE A 223 -10.83 10.62 10.47
CA PHE A 223 -9.39 10.66 10.22
C PHE A 223 -8.74 11.75 11.07
N ASP A 224 -7.51 11.49 11.51
CA ASP A 224 -6.76 12.42 12.35
C ASP A 224 -6.40 13.68 11.57
N CYS A 225 -6.03 13.56 10.30
CA CYS A 225 -5.75 14.70 9.42
C CYS A 225 -6.00 14.42 7.94
N VAL A 226 -6.04 15.50 7.16
CA VAL A 226 -6.34 15.48 5.72
C VAL A 226 -5.26 16.23 4.95
N LEU A 227 -4.90 15.71 3.78
CA LEU A 227 -4.06 16.38 2.77
C LEU A 227 -4.88 16.61 1.50
N LEU A 228 -4.98 17.87 1.07
CA LEU A 228 -5.68 18.23 -0.16
C LEU A 228 -4.71 18.20 -1.35
N VAL A 229 -5.07 17.52 -2.42
CA VAL A 229 -4.31 17.48 -3.67
C VAL A 229 -5.01 18.34 -4.72
N VAL A 230 -4.32 19.36 -5.20
CA VAL A 230 -4.80 20.29 -6.23
C VAL A 230 -3.94 20.09 -7.47
N ALA A 231 -4.56 19.94 -8.64
CA ALA A 231 -3.83 19.80 -9.90
C ALA A 231 -3.73 21.14 -10.65
N ASN A 232 -2.52 21.47 -11.09
CA ASN A 232 -2.25 22.64 -11.91
C ASN A 232 -3.11 22.62 -13.19
N GLY A 233 -3.77 23.74 -13.48
CA GLY A 233 -4.62 23.91 -14.66
C GLY A 233 -5.93 23.11 -14.66
N MET A 234 -6.26 22.38 -13.59
CA MET A 234 -7.48 21.55 -13.52
C MET A 234 -8.50 22.02 -12.49
N ASN A 235 -8.05 22.70 -11.44
CA ASN A 235 -8.93 23.18 -10.37
C ASN A 235 -9.07 24.70 -10.46
N SER A 236 -10.31 25.17 -10.52
CA SER A 236 -10.65 26.58 -10.42
C SER A 236 -10.49 27.09 -8.99
N LYS A 237 -10.29 28.40 -8.83
CA LYS A 237 -10.22 29.04 -7.52
C LYS A 237 -11.46 28.73 -6.66
N LYS A 238 -12.65 28.75 -7.28
CA LYS A 238 -13.91 28.47 -6.60
C LYS A 238 -13.96 27.06 -6.03
N GLU A 239 -13.55 26.05 -6.81
CA GLU A 239 -13.53 24.66 -6.35
C GLU A 239 -12.53 24.46 -5.19
N ILE A 240 -11.40 25.17 -5.21
CA ILE A 240 -10.42 25.12 -4.11
C ILE A 240 -11.02 25.77 -2.85
N GLU A 241 -11.63 26.95 -2.97
CA GLU A 241 -12.29 27.65 -1.85
C GLU A 241 -13.41 26.81 -1.24
N GLU A 242 -14.24 26.19 -2.08
CA GLU A 242 -15.32 25.30 -1.67
C GLU A 242 -14.79 24.05 -0.97
N SER A 243 -13.71 23.45 -1.49
CA SER A 243 -13.04 22.31 -0.83
C SER A 243 -12.48 22.69 0.53
N LEU A 244 -11.84 23.86 0.65
CA LEU A 244 -11.31 24.36 1.92
C LEU A 244 -12.43 24.66 2.93
N TYR A 245 -13.58 25.14 2.46
CA TYR A 245 -14.76 25.35 3.30
C TYR A 245 -15.24 24.02 3.91
N HIS A 246 -15.40 22.98 3.09
CA HIS A 246 -15.80 21.65 3.57
C HIS A 246 -14.75 20.98 4.47
N LEU A 247 -13.46 21.25 4.23
CA LEU A 247 -12.37 20.78 5.08
C LEU A 247 -12.21 21.56 6.38
N GLY A 248 -12.94 22.66 6.58
CA GLY A 248 -12.83 23.51 7.77
C GLY A 248 -13.14 22.81 9.09
N THR A 249 -13.81 21.66 9.05
CA THR A 249 -14.10 20.81 10.23
C THR A 249 -13.07 19.72 10.47
N ALA A 250 -12.08 19.56 9.58
CA ALA A 250 -11.05 18.53 9.66
C ALA A 250 -9.67 19.17 9.90
N ASN A 251 -8.72 18.39 10.41
CA ASN A 251 -7.35 18.86 10.58
C ASN A 251 -6.62 18.82 9.23
N LEU A 252 -6.69 19.92 8.47
CA LEU A 252 -5.97 20.04 7.20
C LEU A 252 -4.46 20.24 7.45
N ILE A 253 -3.66 19.23 7.11
CA ILE A 253 -2.19 19.29 7.26
C ILE A 253 -1.54 20.22 6.23
N GLY A 254 -2.21 20.43 5.09
CA GLY A 254 -1.74 21.27 4.00
C GLY A 254 -2.34 20.91 2.65
N THR A 255 -1.77 21.49 1.60
CA THR A 255 -2.16 21.25 0.21
C THR A 255 -0.93 20.88 -0.62
N VAL A 256 -1.07 19.93 -1.54
CA VAL A 256 -0.05 19.60 -2.54
C VAL A 256 -0.51 20.05 -3.93
N LEU A 257 0.32 20.85 -4.59
CA LEU A 257 0.16 21.16 -6.01
C LEU A 257 0.77 20.02 -6.84
N ASN A 258 -0.08 19.27 -7.53
CA ASN A 258 0.31 18.23 -8.48
C ASN A 258 0.25 18.73 -9.92
N LYS A 259 0.91 18.02 -10.85
CA LYS A 259 1.03 18.37 -12.28
C LYS A 259 1.62 19.78 -12.50
N ALA A 260 2.38 20.28 -11.54
CA ALA A 260 3.10 21.54 -11.67
C ALA A 260 4.06 21.48 -12.86
N GLU A 261 4.21 22.60 -13.54
CA GLU A 261 5.25 22.73 -14.54
C GLU A 261 6.62 22.52 -13.88
N PRO A 262 7.57 21.84 -14.57
CA PRO A 262 8.91 21.72 -14.04
C PRO A 262 9.45 23.12 -13.77
N PRO A 263 10.03 23.39 -12.58
CA PRO A 263 10.58 24.69 -12.30
C PRO A 263 11.61 25.02 -13.38
N ASN A 264 11.48 26.21 -13.99
CA ASN A 264 12.49 26.74 -14.88
C ASN A 264 13.79 26.79 -14.09
N ARG A 265 14.72 25.87 -14.36
CA ARG A 265 16.04 25.86 -13.71
C ARG A 265 16.83 27.04 -14.25
N SER A 266 16.59 28.24 -13.70
CA SER A 266 17.61 29.28 -13.70
C SER A 266 18.69 28.80 -12.75
N TYR A 267 19.71 28.15 -13.32
CA TYR A 267 20.95 27.82 -12.64
C TYR A 267 21.53 29.08 -12.01
N TYR A 268 21.76 29.04 -10.71
CA TYR A 268 22.92 29.70 -10.11
C TYR A 268 24.07 28.71 -10.13
#